data_AF-A0A944Y5F5-F1
#
_entry.id   AF-A0A944Y5F5-F1
#
_cell.length_a   1.000
_cell.length_b   1.000
_cell.length_c   1.000
_cell.angle_alpha   90.00
_cell.angle_beta   90.00
_cell.angle_gamma   90.00
#
_symmetry.space_group_name_H-M   'P 1'
#
loop_
_entity.id
_entity.type
_entity.pdbx_description
1 polymer ?
#
loop_
_entity_poly.entity_id
_entity_poly.type
_entity_poly.pdbx_seq_one_letter_code
_entity_poly.pdbx_strand_id
1 'polypeptide(L)'
;MKSLLALFLVLLLPSSFASSGTARMGLFSGRISKTNEKAEIVRIKVDFTNQKYLNKRDKVEFWDERTDHRRCKGYIVGKSADYLLLKVPEYIFCKRKINISPGVYVKFFSQDLINNIKMGTELTKILLKKRLAITGKMKTEEKELDSHIEKVNAVNERYRILRSKMEAEWRNGLAALEEDRTSTLRNYKGLQMRLDQLNFKLERYRVNDQNFKTDRWALDPRLYFRK
;
A
#
# COMPACT_ATOMS: atom_id res chain seq x y z
N MET A 1 79.23 -9.59 3.82
CA MET A 1 78.59 -8.33 3.38
C MET A 1 78.50 -8.31 1.86
N LYS A 2 77.40 -8.81 1.29
CA LYS A 2 76.99 -8.75 -0.14
C LYS A 2 75.79 -9.70 -0.26
N SER A 3 74.58 -9.15 -0.27
CA SER A 3 73.31 -9.74 -0.75
C SER A 3 72.14 -9.16 0.04
N LEU A 4 71.71 -7.95 -0.30
CA LEU A 4 70.42 -7.42 0.15
C LEU A 4 69.87 -6.26 -0.69
N LEU A 5 70.40 -6.03 -1.91
CA LEU A 5 70.14 -4.81 -2.68
C LEU A 5 69.48 -5.03 -4.06
N ALA A 6 68.92 -6.22 -4.32
CA ALA A 6 68.40 -6.57 -5.64
C ALA A 6 66.88 -6.84 -5.71
N LEU A 7 66.11 -6.58 -4.65
CA LEU A 7 64.68 -6.97 -4.61
C LEU A 7 63.66 -5.82 -4.64
N PHE A 8 64.07 -4.57 -4.86
CA PHE A 8 63.18 -3.40 -4.74
C PHE A 8 63.02 -2.56 -6.02
N LEU A 9 63.20 -3.16 -7.21
CA LEU A 9 63.18 -2.41 -8.48
C LEU A 9 62.27 -3.01 -9.59
N VAL A 10 61.12 -3.61 -9.24
CA VAL A 10 60.18 -4.16 -10.24
C VAL A 10 58.72 -3.72 -10.05
N LEU A 11 58.38 -2.87 -9.07
CA LEU A 11 56.97 -2.53 -8.74
C LEU A 11 56.44 -1.19 -9.27
N LEU A 12 57.04 -0.62 -10.32
CA LEU A 12 56.53 0.59 -10.98
C LEU A 12 56.33 0.38 -12.48
N LEU A 13 55.42 -0.53 -12.84
CA LEU A 13 54.79 -0.55 -14.16
C LEU A 13 53.34 -0.05 -13.99
N PRO A 14 53.01 1.17 -14.48
CA PRO A 14 51.65 1.67 -14.42
C PRO A 14 50.75 0.84 -15.35
N SER A 15 49.78 0.15 -14.76
CA SER A 15 48.73 -0.60 -15.42
C SER A 15 47.76 0.35 -16.16
N SER A 16 48.18 0.80 -17.33
CA SER A 16 47.37 1.60 -18.26
C SER A 16 46.48 0.69 -19.13
N PHE A 17 45.59 -0.09 -18.52
CA PHE A 17 44.63 -0.93 -19.24
C PHE A 17 43.21 -0.77 -18.66
N ALA A 18 42.63 0.42 -18.80
CA ALA A 18 41.22 0.67 -18.44
C ALA A 18 40.39 1.36 -19.54
N SER A 19 40.96 1.69 -20.70
CA SER A 19 40.23 2.46 -21.74
C SER A 19 39.42 1.61 -22.73
N SER A 20 39.63 0.29 -22.79
CA SER A 20 38.98 -0.56 -23.80
C SER A 20 37.49 -0.79 -23.53
N GLY A 21 37.07 -0.77 -22.26
CA GLY A 21 35.67 -0.98 -21.86
C GLY A 21 34.76 0.21 -22.16
N THR A 22 35.26 1.45 -21.99
CA THR A 22 34.49 2.67 -22.25
C THR A 22 34.33 2.95 -23.73
N ALA A 23 35.37 2.67 -24.53
CA ALA A 23 35.30 2.77 -25.98
C ALA A 23 34.19 1.89 -26.55
N ARG A 24 34.05 0.65 -26.06
CA ARG A 24 33.03 -0.31 -26.53
C ARG A 24 31.59 0.16 -26.34
N MET A 25 31.30 0.98 -25.32
CA MET A 25 29.94 1.47 -25.07
C MET A 25 29.45 2.47 -26.13
N GLY A 26 30.37 3.12 -26.85
CA GLY A 26 30.04 4.06 -27.92
C GLY A 26 29.90 3.41 -29.28
N LEU A 27 30.27 2.13 -29.43
CA LEU A 27 30.14 1.40 -30.68
C LEU A 27 28.76 0.77 -30.81
N PHE A 28 28.14 0.99 -31.96
CA PHE A 28 26.90 0.33 -32.35
C PHE A 28 26.89 0.11 -33.86
N SER A 29 25.96 -0.68 -34.36
CA SER A 29 25.88 -1.00 -35.77
C SER A 29 24.46 -0.89 -36.30
N GLY A 30 24.35 -0.78 -37.62
CA GLY A 30 23.07 -0.64 -38.29
C GLY A 30 23.17 -0.94 -39.77
N ARG A 31 22.02 -1.05 -40.41
CA ARG A 31 21.90 -1.28 -41.85
C ARG A 31 21.29 -0.07 -42.52
N ILE A 32 21.88 0.41 -43.61
CA ILE A 32 21.32 1.53 -44.37
C ILE A 32 20.01 1.07 -45.02
N SER A 33 18.92 1.77 -44.74
CA SER A 33 17.60 1.47 -45.30
C SER A 33 17.31 2.31 -46.54
N LYS A 34 17.55 3.63 -46.47
CA LYS A 34 17.29 4.56 -47.57
C LYS A 34 18.27 5.72 -47.53
N THR A 35 18.70 6.18 -48.69
CA THR A 35 19.56 7.36 -48.86
C THR A 35 18.80 8.44 -49.65
N ASN A 36 19.00 9.70 -49.29
CA ASN A 36 18.53 10.84 -50.05
C ASN A 36 19.71 11.78 -50.28
N GLU A 37 20.22 11.78 -51.51
CA GLU A 37 21.45 12.51 -51.86
C GLU A 37 21.22 14.03 -51.86
N LYS A 38 20.05 14.50 -52.33
CA LYS A 38 19.71 15.93 -52.39
C LYS A 38 19.63 16.57 -51.00
N ALA A 39 19.15 15.80 -50.03
CA ALA A 39 18.98 16.27 -48.66
C ALA A 39 20.14 15.87 -47.73
N GLU A 40 21.14 15.14 -48.25
CA GLU A 40 22.29 14.62 -47.50
C GLU A 40 21.90 13.76 -46.29
N ILE A 41 20.75 13.07 -46.37
CA ILE A 41 20.18 12.30 -45.27
C ILE A 41 20.24 10.80 -45.57
N VAL A 42 20.68 10.04 -44.58
CA VAL A 42 20.72 8.58 -44.58
C VAL A 42 19.81 8.05 -43.48
N ARG A 43 18.86 7.19 -43.86
CA ARG A 43 18.03 6.43 -42.93
C ARG A 43 18.70 5.10 -42.66
N ILE A 44 19.01 4.83 -41.40
CA ILE A 44 19.68 3.61 -40.95
C ILE A 44 18.70 2.85 -40.07
N LYS A 45 18.48 1.57 -40.36
CA LYS A 45 17.80 0.64 -39.47
C LYS A 45 18.79 0.17 -38.41
N VAL A 46 18.40 0.27 -37.15
CA VAL A 46 19.28 0.08 -36.02
C VAL A 46 18.62 -0.87 -35.03
N ASP A 47 19.40 -1.80 -34.50
CA ASP A 47 18.94 -2.82 -33.55
C ASP A 47 19.84 -2.80 -32.30
N PHE A 48 19.77 -1.69 -31.55
CA PHE A 48 20.48 -1.60 -30.27
C PHE A 48 19.60 -0.98 -29.18
N THR A 49 19.62 -1.59 -28.00
CA THR A 49 18.75 -1.26 -26.86
C THR A 49 18.98 0.15 -26.30
N ASN A 50 20.22 0.63 -26.37
CA ASN A 50 20.64 1.93 -25.83
C ASN A 50 20.30 3.13 -26.73
N GLN A 51 19.54 2.96 -27.82
CA GLN A 51 19.26 4.04 -28.77
C GLN A 51 18.49 5.22 -28.14
N LYS A 52 17.83 4.96 -27.00
CA LYS A 52 17.19 6.00 -26.19
C LYS A 52 18.17 7.09 -25.73
N TYR A 53 19.47 6.78 -25.61
CA TYR A 53 20.51 7.70 -25.18
C TYR A 53 21.14 8.52 -26.32
N LEU A 54 20.73 8.29 -27.57
CA LEU A 54 21.05 9.18 -28.68
C LEU A 54 20.07 10.34 -28.72
N ASN A 55 20.59 11.56 -28.79
CA ASN A 55 19.81 12.79 -28.91
C ASN A 55 19.91 13.38 -30.32
N LYS A 56 18.99 14.31 -30.62
CA LYS A 56 19.07 15.10 -31.85
C LYS A 56 20.33 15.97 -31.77
N ARG A 57 21.05 16.07 -32.88
CA ARG A 57 22.34 16.78 -33.06
C ARG A 57 23.58 16.09 -32.48
N ASP A 58 23.44 14.89 -31.93
CA ASP A 58 24.60 14.11 -31.51
C ASP A 58 25.51 13.78 -32.70
N LYS A 59 26.81 13.86 -32.47
CA LYS A 59 27.83 13.55 -33.48
C LYS A 59 28.07 12.06 -33.50
N VAL A 60 28.05 11.50 -34.71
CA VAL A 60 28.37 10.09 -34.94
C VAL A 60 29.37 9.96 -36.06
N GLU A 61 30.33 9.08 -35.86
CA GLU A 61 31.26 8.62 -36.87
C GLU A 61 30.80 7.27 -37.37
N PHE A 62 30.85 7.02 -38.67
CA PHE A 62 30.44 5.74 -39.24
C PHE A 62 31.36 5.28 -40.36
N TRP A 63 31.50 3.96 -40.48
CA TRP A 63 32.38 3.31 -41.45
C TRP A 63 31.86 1.93 -41.83
N ASP A 64 32.37 1.40 -42.95
CA ASP A 64 32.08 0.05 -43.41
C ASP A 64 32.85 -0.98 -42.55
N GLU A 65 32.24 -2.13 -42.29
CA GLU A 65 32.88 -3.21 -41.55
C GLU A 65 34.22 -3.66 -42.15
N ARG A 66 34.37 -3.54 -43.48
CA ARG A 66 35.58 -3.94 -44.20
C ARG A 66 36.76 -2.98 -44.01
N THR A 67 36.51 -1.73 -43.62
CA THR A 67 37.56 -0.69 -43.57
C THR A 67 37.37 0.25 -42.37
N ASP A 68 38.21 0.11 -41.34
CA ASP A 68 38.16 0.96 -40.14
C ASP A 68 38.87 2.32 -40.32
N HIS A 69 39.81 2.41 -41.26
CA HIS A 69 40.60 3.63 -41.48
C HIS A 69 39.85 4.77 -42.17
N ARG A 70 38.65 4.53 -42.72
CA ARG A 70 37.86 5.52 -43.46
C ARG A 70 36.56 5.79 -42.73
N ARG A 71 36.54 6.87 -41.94
CA ARG A 71 35.37 7.27 -41.15
C ARG A 71 34.70 8.50 -41.74
N CYS A 72 33.39 8.48 -41.70
CA CYS A 72 32.52 9.58 -42.10
C CYS A 72 31.81 10.17 -40.90
N LYS A 73 31.68 11.49 -40.87
CA LYS A 73 31.03 12.21 -39.78
C LYS A 73 29.60 12.57 -40.18
N GLY A 74 28.67 12.43 -39.24
CA GLY A 74 27.30 12.87 -39.41
C GLY A 74 26.68 13.28 -38.08
N TYR A 75 25.49 13.85 -38.15
CA TYR A 75 24.71 14.23 -36.98
C TYR A 75 23.29 13.70 -37.04
N ILE A 76 22.76 13.31 -35.89
CA ILE A 76 21.43 12.72 -35.80
C ILE A 76 20.37 13.82 -35.96
N VAL A 77 19.50 13.69 -36.95
CA VAL A 77 18.38 14.61 -37.20
C VAL A 77 17.13 14.15 -36.45
N GLY A 78 16.90 12.84 -36.45
CA GLY A 78 15.74 12.23 -35.83
C GLY A 78 15.98 10.78 -35.50
N LYS A 79 15.20 10.27 -34.55
CA LYS A 79 15.21 8.86 -34.15
C LYS A 79 13.79 8.33 -34.03
N SER A 80 13.63 7.07 -34.33
CA SER A 80 12.46 6.24 -34.08
C SER A 80 12.90 4.97 -33.33
N ALA A 81 11.98 4.06 -33.04
CA ALA A 81 12.27 2.80 -32.37
C ALA A 81 13.18 1.86 -33.19
N ASP A 82 13.13 1.89 -34.52
CA ASP A 82 13.98 1.00 -35.34
C ASP A 82 14.90 1.75 -36.31
N TYR A 83 14.76 3.07 -36.38
CA TYR A 83 15.43 3.88 -37.41
C TYR A 83 16.08 5.13 -36.85
N LEU A 84 17.29 5.41 -37.33
CA LEU A 84 17.98 6.68 -37.14
C LEU A 84 18.02 7.44 -38.48
N LEU A 85 17.76 8.75 -38.41
CA LEU A 85 17.96 9.68 -39.52
C LEU A 85 19.25 10.44 -39.26
N LEU A 86 20.25 10.18 -40.09
CA LEU A 86 21.55 10.80 -40.03
C LEU A 86 21.68 11.82 -41.16
N LYS A 87 22.17 13.03 -40.87
CA LYS A 87 22.60 13.97 -41.90
C LYS A 87 24.12 13.99 -41.99
N VAL A 88 24.62 13.90 -43.22
CA VAL A 88 26.04 13.74 -43.53
C VAL A 88 26.49 14.97 -44.33
N PRO A 89 27.11 15.98 -43.69
CA PRO A 89 27.48 17.24 -44.35
C PRO A 89 28.32 17.08 -45.62
N GLU A 90 29.21 16.08 -45.64
CA GLU A 90 30.09 15.80 -46.78
C GLU A 90 29.65 14.52 -47.52
N TYR A 91 28.37 14.46 -47.91
CA TYR A 91 27.78 13.24 -48.47
C TYR A 91 28.54 12.71 -49.70
N ILE A 92 28.92 13.59 -50.64
CA ILE A 92 29.61 13.20 -51.88
C ILE A 92 30.99 12.60 -51.58
N PHE A 93 31.73 13.20 -50.66
CA PHE A 93 33.05 12.72 -50.25
C PHE A 93 32.94 11.38 -49.52
N CYS A 94 31.95 11.25 -48.64
CA CYS A 94 31.68 10.04 -47.90
C CYS A 94 31.24 8.89 -48.81
N LYS A 95 30.36 9.14 -49.78
CA LYS A 95 29.93 8.14 -50.78
C LYS A 95 31.09 7.58 -51.61
N ARG A 96 32.14 8.37 -51.85
CA ARG A 96 33.37 7.91 -52.53
C ARG A 96 34.29 7.07 -51.64
N LYS A 97 34.29 7.36 -50.33
CA LYS A 97 35.19 6.71 -49.36
C LYS A 97 34.64 5.41 -48.79
N ILE A 98 33.33 5.37 -48.53
CA ILE A 98 32.60 4.26 -47.92
C ILE A 98 31.37 3.92 -48.76
N ASN A 99 30.95 2.66 -48.76
CA ASN A 99 29.80 2.22 -49.53
C ASN A 99 28.47 2.61 -48.84
N ILE A 100 27.92 3.78 -49.21
CA ILE A 100 26.63 4.26 -48.70
C ILE A 100 25.51 3.83 -49.65
N SER A 101 25.23 2.53 -49.69
CA SER A 101 24.14 1.95 -50.47
C SER A 101 23.06 1.34 -49.57
N PRO A 102 21.78 1.34 -49.96
CA PRO A 102 20.74 0.60 -49.24
C PRO A 102 21.13 -0.88 -49.07
N GLY A 103 20.90 -1.43 -47.89
CA GLY A 103 21.24 -2.81 -47.52
C GLY A 103 22.63 -2.98 -46.92
N VAL A 104 23.53 -2.00 -47.03
CA VAL A 104 24.90 -2.10 -46.50
C VAL A 104 24.90 -2.01 -44.97
N TYR A 105 25.74 -2.84 -44.35
CA TYR A 105 25.98 -2.83 -42.90
C TYR A 105 27.10 -1.85 -42.57
N VAL A 106 26.88 -1.02 -41.56
CA VAL A 106 27.80 0.03 -41.14
C VAL A 106 27.96 0.02 -39.63
N LYS A 107 29.19 0.29 -39.18
CA LYS A 107 29.54 0.47 -37.78
C LYS A 107 29.57 1.96 -37.46
N PHE A 108 29.14 2.30 -36.26
CA PHE A 108 29.06 3.64 -35.75
C PHE A 108 29.85 3.76 -34.46
N PHE A 109 30.35 4.97 -34.22
CA PHE A 109 30.91 5.39 -32.95
C PHE A 109 30.38 6.76 -32.58
N SER A 110 30.01 6.94 -31.31
CA SER A 110 29.63 8.25 -30.79
C SER A 110 30.19 8.45 -29.39
N GLN A 111 30.93 9.55 -29.22
CA GLN A 111 31.39 9.98 -27.92
C GLN A 111 30.22 10.53 -27.06
N ASP A 112 29.27 11.21 -27.71
CA ASP A 112 28.08 11.74 -27.04
C ASP A 112 27.23 10.60 -26.45
N LEU A 113 27.14 9.47 -27.16
CA LEU A 113 26.47 8.27 -26.64
C LEU A 113 27.12 7.74 -25.36
N ILE A 114 28.46 7.69 -25.29
CA ILE A 114 29.19 7.24 -24.08
C ILE A 114 28.86 8.17 -22.90
N ASN A 115 28.87 9.47 -23.14
CA ASN A 115 28.57 10.47 -22.12
C ASN A 115 27.11 10.35 -21.64
N ASN A 116 26.17 10.18 -22.57
CA ASN A 116 24.75 10.05 -22.27
C ASN A 116 24.43 8.74 -21.52
N ILE A 117 25.08 7.62 -21.88
CA ILE A 117 24.97 6.35 -21.15
C ILE A 117 25.52 6.52 -19.73
N LYS A 118 26.70 7.13 -19.57
CA LYS A 118 27.29 7.36 -18.24
C LYS A 118 26.35 8.21 -17.36
N MET A 119 25.85 9.32 -17.89
CA MET A 119 24.86 10.15 -17.20
C MET A 119 23.59 9.37 -16.87
N GLY A 120 23.08 8.56 -17.81
CA GLY A 120 21.94 7.69 -17.59
C GLY A 120 22.17 6.70 -16.44
N THR A 121 23.36 6.10 -16.35
CA THR A 121 23.71 5.18 -15.26
C THR A 121 23.84 5.86 -13.91
N GLU A 122 24.33 7.10 -13.85
CA GLU A 122 24.35 7.85 -12.60
C GLU A 122 22.93 8.25 -12.16
N LEU A 123 22.09 8.66 -13.12
CA LEU A 123 20.70 8.97 -12.84
C LEU A 123 19.93 7.74 -12.33
N THR A 124 20.11 6.56 -12.94
CA THR A 124 19.45 5.34 -12.46
C THR A 124 19.90 4.95 -11.05
N LYS A 125 21.19 5.10 -10.73
CA LYS A 125 21.69 4.91 -9.34
C LYS A 125 20.98 5.85 -8.36
N ILE A 126 20.84 7.13 -8.71
CA ILE A 126 20.13 8.12 -7.88
C ILE A 126 18.66 7.73 -7.71
N LEU A 127 17.98 7.36 -8.80
CA LEU A 127 16.57 6.96 -8.78
C LEU A 127 16.36 5.69 -7.94
N LEU A 128 17.25 4.71 -8.01
CA LEU A 128 17.19 3.51 -7.17
C LEU A 128 17.35 3.85 -5.68
N LYS A 129 18.28 4.74 -5.32
CA LYS A 129 18.42 5.23 -3.94
C LYS A 129 17.16 5.95 -3.46
N LYS A 130 16.57 6.83 -4.30
CA LYS A 130 15.31 7.50 -3.98
C LYS A 130 14.16 6.51 -3.78
N ARG A 131 14.06 5.48 -4.64
CA ARG A 131 13.06 4.42 -4.50
C ARG A 131 13.19 3.72 -3.15
N LEU A 132 14.40 3.30 -2.77
CA LEU A 132 14.65 2.65 -1.49
C LEU A 132 14.29 3.53 -0.30
N ALA A 133 14.64 4.82 -0.34
CA ALA A 133 14.29 5.76 0.72
C ALA A 133 12.77 5.93 0.88
N ILE A 134 12.05 6.08 -0.24
CA ILE A 134 10.58 6.22 -0.22
C ILE A 134 9.93 4.92 0.29
N THR A 135 10.36 3.75 -0.19
CA THR A 135 9.85 2.46 0.30
C THR A 135 10.13 2.29 1.80
N GLY A 136 11.30 2.71 2.28
CA GLY A 136 11.63 2.71 3.70
C GLY A 136 10.70 3.60 4.51
N LYS A 137 10.45 4.84 4.06
CA LYS A 137 9.51 5.75 4.71
C LYS A 137 8.10 5.18 4.75
N MET A 138 7.61 4.68 3.62
CA MET A 138 6.28 4.08 3.51
C MET A 138 6.07 2.95 4.53
N LYS A 139 7.07 2.08 4.70
CA LYS A 139 7.02 0.99 5.69
C LYS A 139 6.99 1.49 7.14
N THR A 140 7.63 2.62 7.43
CA THR A 140 7.58 3.22 8.77
C THR A 140 6.20 3.78 9.06
N GLU A 141 5.61 4.51 8.11
CA GLU A 141 4.25 5.05 8.23
C GLU A 141 3.21 3.92 8.37
N GLU A 142 3.35 2.84 7.61
CA GLU A 142 2.51 1.65 7.71
C GLU A 142 2.52 1.07 9.13
N LYS A 143 3.70 0.89 9.73
CA LYS A 143 3.81 0.42 11.12
C LYS A 143 3.20 1.37 12.15
N GLU A 144 3.30 2.68 11.90
CA GLU A 144 2.69 3.68 12.78
C GLU A 144 1.17 3.61 12.73
N LEU A 145 0.60 3.43 11.53
CA LEU A 145 -0.84 3.20 11.34
C LEU A 145 -1.30 1.91 12.02
N ASP A 146 -0.57 0.81 11.86
CA ASP A 146 -0.89 -0.45 12.53
C ASP A 146 -0.89 -0.29 14.05
N SER A 147 0.14 0.36 14.61
CA SER A 147 0.19 0.66 16.06
C SER A 147 -0.98 1.54 16.50
N HIS A 148 -1.42 2.49 15.67
CA HIS A 148 -2.59 3.30 15.97
C HIS A 148 -3.88 2.47 15.98
N ILE A 149 -4.06 1.58 15.01
CA ILE A 149 -5.20 0.66 14.93
C ILE A 149 -5.24 -0.25 16.17
N GLU A 150 -4.10 -0.79 16.59
CA GLU A 150 -4.01 -1.59 17.82
C GLU A 150 -4.45 -0.82 19.06
N LYS A 151 -4.02 0.45 19.21
CA LYS A 151 -4.45 1.31 20.32
C LYS A 151 -5.95 1.55 20.30
N VAL A 152 -6.52 1.85 19.13
CA VAL A 152 -7.96 2.04 18.97
C VAL A 152 -8.73 0.77 19.34
N ASN A 153 -8.28 -0.39 18.87
CA ASN A 153 -8.89 -1.67 19.19
C ASN A 153 -8.85 -1.99 20.68
N ALA A 154 -7.71 -1.73 21.35
CA ALA A 154 -7.58 -1.94 22.79
C ALA A 154 -8.56 -1.05 23.59
N VAL A 155 -8.72 0.21 23.18
CA VAL A 155 -9.68 1.13 23.81
C VAL A 155 -11.12 0.67 23.56
N ASN A 156 -11.45 0.30 22.33
CA ASN A 156 -12.78 -0.18 21.97
C ASN A 156 -13.16 -1.44 22.76
N GLU A 157 -12.22 -2.39 22.88
CA GLU A 157 -12.44 -3.62 23.64
C GLU A 157 -12.68 -3.34 25.12
N ARG A 158 -11.92 -2.41 25.71
CA ARG A 158 -12.13 -1.98 27.11
C ARG A 158 -13.54 -1.46 27.34
N TYR A 159 -14.05 -0.61 26.45
CA TYR A 159 -15.41 -0.07 26.56
C TYR A 159 -16.49 -1.13 26.28
N ARG A 160 -16.23 -2.07 25.37
CA ARG A 160 -17.12 -3.21 25.12
C ARG A 160 -17.30 -4.06 26.37
N ILE A 161 -16.21 -4.39 27.06
CA ILE A 161 -16.23 -5.15 28.31
C ILE A 161 -16.99 -4.37 29.40
N LEU A 162 -16.71 -3.07 29.54
CA LEU A 162 -17.40 -2.22 30.53
C LEU A 162 -18.91 -2.21 30.29
N ARG A 163 -19.33 -2.03 29.03
CA ARG A 163 -20.75 -2.05 28.65
C ARG A 163 -21.39 -3.40 29.02
N SER A 164 -20.74 -4.51 28.69
CA SER A 164 -21.24 -5.85 29.04
C SER A 164 -21.43 -6.04 30.54
N LYS A 165 -20.48 -5.55 31.36
CA LYS A 165 -20.60 -5.56 32.83
C LYS A 165 -21.79 -4.74 33.32
N MET A 166 -21.94 -3.51 32.84
CA MET A 166 -23.06 -2.64 33.21
C MET A 166 -24.40 -3.25 32.81
N GLU A 167 -24.49 -3.87 31.63
CA GLU A 167 -25.70 -4.57 31.20
C GLU A 167 -26.01 -5.80 32.08
N ALA A 168 -24.99 -6.53 32.55
CA ALA A 168 -25.16 -7.64 33.48
C ALA A 168 -25.64 -7.16 34.86
N GLU A 169 -25.03 -6.10 35.40
CA GLU A 169 -25.46 -5.49 36.66
C GLU A 169 -26.90 -4.98 36.58
N TRP A 170 -27.27 -4.34 35.46
CA TRP A 170 -28.63 -3.89 35.23
C TRP A 170 -29.63 -5.04 35.20
N ARG A 171 -29.34 -6.14 34.49
CA ARG A 171 -30.19 -7.34 34.47
C ARG A 171 -30.36 -7.94 35.87
N ASN A 172 -29.29 -8.01 36.65
CA ASN A 172 -29.34 -8.52 38.02
C ASN A 172 -30.18 -7.63 38.93
N GLY A 173 -30.04 -6.30 38.82
CA GLY A 173 -30.85 -5.35 39.56
C GLY A 173 -32.34 -5.47 39.22
N LEU A 174 -32.67 -5.66 37.94
CA LEU A 174 -34.06 -5.87 37.51
C LEU A 174 -34.63 -7.18 38.07
N ALA A 175 -33.86 -8.26 38.02
CA ALA A 175 -34.26 -9.56 38.56
C ALA A 175 -34.52 -9.49 40.09
N ALA A 176 -33.66 -8.79 40.83
CA ALA A 176 -33.86 -8.59 42.28
C ALA A 176 -35.15 -7.81 42.58
N LEU A 177 -35.43 -6.75 41.83
CA LEU A 177 -36.68 -5.99 41.99
C LEU A 177 -37.92 -6.80 41.64
N GLU A 178 -37.84 -7.67 40.64
CA GLU A 178 -38.92 -8.60 40.30
C GLU A 178 -39.13 -9.64 41.41
N GLU A 179 -38.05 -10.20 41.96
CA GLU A 179 -38.13 -11.11 43.10
C GLU A 179 -38.77 -10.44 44.32
N ASP A 180 -38.35 -9.23 44.68
CA ASP A 180 -38.93 -8.43 45.77
C ASP A 180 -40.42 -8.14 45.54
N ARG A 181 -40.80 -7.82 44.31
CA ARG A 181 -42.21 -7.65 43.95
C ARG A 181 -43.00 -8.95 44.13
N THR A 182 -42.47 -10.08 43.68
CA THR A 182 -43.15 -11.38 43.82
C THR A 182 -43.25 -11.83 45.27
N SER A 183 -42.22 -11.62 46.08
CA SER A 183 -42.21 -11.95 47.51
C SER A 183 -43.23 -11.09 48.28
N THR A 184 -43.24 -9.78 48.01
CA THR A 184 -44.21 -8.85 48.59
C THR A 184 -45.65 -9.21 48.21
N LEU A 185 -45.89 -9.56 46.94
CA LEU A 185 -47.21 -10.00 46.47
C LEU A 185 -47.66 -11.30 47.15
N ARG A 186 -46.75 -12.27 47.32
CA ARG A 186 -47.03 -13.51 48.06
C ARG A 186 -47.39 -13.22 49.51
N ASN A 187 -46.64 -12.35 50.18
CA ASN A 187 -46.90 -11.93 51.55
C ASN A 187 -48.25 -11.23 51.69
N TYR A 188 -48.56 -10.30 50.78
CA TYR A 188 -49.85 -9.60 50.73
C TYR A 188 -51.03 -10.59 50.59
N LYS A 189 -50.95 -11.52 49.63
CA LYS A 189 -51.99 -12.55 49.45
C LYS A 189 -52.12 -13.45 50.67
N GLY A 190 -51.01 -13.81 51.32
CA GLY A 190 -51.01 -14.58 52.56
C GLY A 190 -51.70 -13.85 53.72
N LEU A 191 -51.46 -12.54 53.87
CA LEU A 191 -52.15 -11.70 54.85
C LEU A 191 -53.63 -11.56 54.55
N GLN A 192 -54.00 -11.39 53.28
CA GLN A 192 -55.40 -11.31 52.85
C GLN A 192 -56.17 -12.59 53.23
N MET A 193 -55.61 -13.77 52.93
CA MET A 193 -56.25 -15.03 53.32
C MET A 193 -56.41 -15.17 54.84
N ARG A 194 -55.45 -14.72 55.64
CA ARG A 194 -55.54 -14.73 57.11
C ARG A 194 -56.63 -13.77 57.61
N LEU A 195 -56.76 -12.60 56.98
CA LEU A 195 -57.82 -11.64 57.28
C LEU A 195 -59.20 -12.24 57.01
N ASP A 196 -59.37 -12.89 55.86
CA ASP A 196 -60.63 -13.56 55.49
C ASP A 196 -60.99 -14.66 56.50
N GLN A 197 -60.01 -15.46 56.95
CA GLN A 197 -60.22 -16.45 58.00
C GLN A 197 -60.60 -15.82 59.34
N LEU A 198 -60.01 -14.69 59.72
CA LEU A 198 -60.37 -13.96 60.93
C LEU A 198 -61.78 -13.39 60.84
N ASN A 199 -62.16 -12.80 59.70
CA ASN A 199 -63.51 -12.29 59.46
C ASN A 199 -64.56 -13.41 59.57
N PHE A 200 -64.29 -14.57 58.96
CA PHE A 200 -65.15 -15.75 59.08
C PHE A 200 -65.30 -16.21 60.54
N LYS A 201 -64.20 -16.22 61.31
CA LYS A 201 -64.24 -16.55 62.74
C LYS A 201 -65.02 -15.50 63.54
N LEU A 202 -64.81 -14.22 63.29
CA LEU A 202 -65.54 -13.13 63.94
C LEU A 202 -67.05 -13.25 63.69
N GLU A 203 -67.45 -13.59 62.46
CA GLU A 203 -68.85 -13.84 62.12
C GLU A 203 -69.40 -15.06 62.86
N ARG A 204 -68.64 -16.16 62.93
CA ARG A 204 -69.05 -17.39 63.64
C ARG A 204 -69.16 -17.20 65.16
N TYR A 205 -68.23 -16.48 65.76
CA TYR A 205 -68.21 -16.20 67.21
C TYR A 205 -68.90 -14.89 67.57
N ARG A 206 -69.62 -14.27 66.63
CA ARG A 206 -70.37 -13.05 66.86
C ARG A 206 -71.42 -13.30 67.94
N VAL A 207 -71.18 -12.77 69.13
CA VAL A 207 -72.16 -12.76 70.20
C VAL A 207 -73.19 -11.70 69.84
N ASN A 208 -74.44 -12.12 69.66
CA ASN A 208 -75.54 -11.19 69.50
C ASN A 208 -76.01 -10.77 70.90
N ASP A 209 -76.26 -9.48 71.09
CA ASP A 209 -76.73 -8.93 72.39
C ASP A 209 -78.09 -9.50 72.83
N GLN A 210 -78.81 -10.15 71.92
CA GLN A 210 -80.09 -10.80 72.18
C GLN A 210 -80.00 -12.30 71.83
N ASN A 211 -80.18 -13.16 72.83
CA ASN A 211 -80.18 -14.61 72.65
C ASN A 211 -81.52 -15.16 72.13
N PHE A 212 -82.58 -14.36 72.20
CA PHE A 212 -83.91 -14.76 71.73
C PHE A 212 -84.07 -14.33 70.28
N LYS A 213 -84.33 -15.29 69.39
CA LYS A 213 -84.94 -14.97 68.10
C LYS A 213 -86.34 -14.43 68.41
N THR A 214 -86.67 -13.25 67.92
CA THR A 214 -88.02 -12.71 68.00
C THR A 214 -88.95 -13.65 67.26
N ASP A 215 -89.65 -14.49 68.03
CA ASP A 215 -90.64 -15.41 67.48
C ASP A 215 -91.83 -14.61 66.97
N ARG A 216 -92.47 -15.05 65.87
CA ARG A 216 -93.56 -14.29 65.24
C ARG A 216 -94.73 -14.08 66.21
N TRP A 217 -94.87 -14.95 67.20
CA TRP A 217 -95.87 -14.88 68.28
C TRP A 217 -95.48 -13.95 69.45
N ALA A 218 -94.23 -13.52 69.56
CA ALA A 218 -93.77 -12.58 70.59
C ALA A 218 -94.06 -11.10 70.27
N LEU A 219 -94.63 -10.81 69.09
CA LEU A 219 -95.02 -9.48 68.63
C LEU A 219 -96.50 -9.15 68.87
N ASP A 220 -97.27 -10.04 69.53
CA ASP A 220 -98.66 -9.77 69.89
C ASP A 220 -98.73 -8.71 71.01
N PRO A 221 -99.32 -7.52 70.78
CA PRO A 221 -99.36 -6.43 71.77
C PRO A 221 -100.09 -6.77 73.07
N ARG A 222 -100.88 -7.85 73.10
CA ARG A 222 -101.68 -8.24 74.27
C ARG A 222 -100.92 -9.06 75.34
N LEU A 223 -99.74 -9.60 75.03
CA LEU A 223 -98.97 -10.49 75.92
C LEU A 223 -97.62 -9.92 76.37
N TYR A 224 -97.26 -8.71 75.93
CA TYR A 224 -95.94 -8.11 76.20
C TYR A 224 -95.88 -7.45 77.58
N PHE A 225 -95.42 -8.18 78.60
CA PHE A 225 -95.07 -7.58 79.89
C PHE A 225 -93.65 -7.02 79.83
N ARG A 226 -93.52 -5.69 79.82
CA ARG A 226 -92.25 -4.99 80.07
C ARG A 226 -91.85 -5.15 81.54
N LYS A 227 -90.64 -5.67 81.79
CA LYS A 227 -89.87 -5.31 82.98
C LYS A 227 -88.90 -4.21 82.61
#